data_AF-A0A365T8Z2-F1
#
_entry.id   AF-A0A365T8Z2-F1
#
_cell.length_a   1.000
_cell.length_b   1.000
_cell.length_c   1.000
_cell.angle_alpha   90.00
_cell.angle_beta   90.00
_cell.angle_gamma   90.00
#
_symmetry.space_group_name_H-M   'P 1'
#
loop_
_entity.id
_entity.type
_entity.pdbx_description
1 polymer ?
#
loop_
_entity_poly.entity_id
_entity_poly.type
_entity_poly.pdbx_seq_one_letter_code
_entity_poly.pdbx_strand_id
1 'polypeptide(L)'
;MTRSSDPITPDEIEDTFERCPHCGTYAIQITDSHYCEAHFETTLTDAERHQRIAADPYPADEMVAIVDQQAGDAFAYHELDEDNEPLCTLHTDNPLDDRTREGAQDDQYAPCQRCQRFRQNREADQ
;
A
#
# COMPACT_ATOMS: atom_id res chain seq x y z
N MET A 1 -15.50 35.43 -7.87
CA MET A 1 -14.06 35.22 -8.09
C MET A 1 -13.93 34.27 -9.27
N THR A 2 -13.55 34.78 -10.43
CA THR A 2 -13.31 33.97 -11.64
C THR A 2 -12.04 33.16 -11.39
N ARG A 3 -12.14 31.84 -11.25
CA ARG A 3 -10.96 30.94 -11.29
C ARG A 3 -10.37 31.11 -12.69
N SER A 4 -9.17 31.69 -12.77
CA SER A 4 -8.35 31.60 -13.98
C SER A 4 -7.99 30.14 -14.14
N SER A 5 -8.51 29.50 -15.18
CA SER A 5 -8.13 28.14 -15.57
C SER A 5 -6.98 28.25 -16.57
N ASP A 6 -5.89 28.92 -16.18
CA ASP A 6 -4.69 28.91 -17.00
C ASP A 6 -4.16 27.47 -17.00
N PRO A 7 -3.88 26.88 -18.18
CA PRO A 7 -3.36 25.53 -18.25
C PRO A 7 -1.96 25.51 -17.63
N ILE A 8 -1.75 24.56 -16.71
CA ILE A 8 -0.43 24.32 -16.10
C ILE A 8 0.55 23.95 -17.23
N THR A 9 1.67 24.65 -17.31
CA THR A 9 2.71 24.39 -18.31
C THR A 9 3.56 23.17 -17.92
N PRO A 10 4.24 22.50 -18.89
CA PRO A 10 5.14 21.39 -18.59
C PRO A 10 6.24 21.76 -17.58
N ASP A 11 6.78 22.98 -17.67
CA ASP A 11 7.82 23.46 -16.76
C ASP A 11 7.28 23.61 -15.33
N GLU A 12 6.06 24.12 -15.17
CA GLU A 12 5.38 24.18 -13.85
C GLU A 12 5.04 22.78 -13.31
N ILE A 13 4.80 21.79 -14.18
CA ILE A 13 4.60 20.40 -13.77
C ILE A 13 5.92 19.82 -13.24
N GLU A 14 7.04 20.03 -13.93
CA GLU A 14 8.35 19.53 -13.49
C GLU A 14 8.85 20.20 -12.20
N ASP A 15 8.55 21.49 -12.00
CA ASP A 15 8.94 22.22 -10.79
C ASP A 15 8.06 21.90 -9.57
N THR A 16 6.81 21.46 -9.79
CA THR A 16 5.82 21.27 -8.71
C THR A 16 5.56 19.80 -8.37
N PHE A 17 5.76 18.88 -9.32
CA PHE A 17 5.38 17.48 -9.18
C PHE A 17 6.59 16.57 -9.37
N GLU A 18 6.74 15.60 -8.48
CA GLU A 18 7.68 14.50 -8.64
C GLU A 18 7.14 13.49 -9.66
N ARG A 19 8.02 12.87 -10.45
CA ARG A 19 7.64 11.84 -11.43
C ARG A 19 7.86 10.43 -10.87
N CYS A 20 6.81 9.59 -10.74
CA CYS A 20 6.93 8.19 -10.28
C CYS A 20 7.96 7.47 -11.17
N PRO A 21 9.12 7.00 -10.63
CA PRO A 21 10.13 6.33 -11.44
C PRO A 21 9.65 4.97 -11.98
N HIS A 22 8.51 4.49 -11.48
CA HIS A 22 7.91 3.21 -11.83
C HIS A 22 6.85 3.30 -12.93
N CYS A 23 5.89 4.24 -12.85
CA CYS A 23 4.82 4.38 -13.85
C CYS A 23 4.88 5.68 -14.66
N GLY A 24 5.76 6.62 -14.31
CA GLY A 24 5.98 7.86 -15.05
C GLY A 24 4.97 8.99 -14.81
N THR A 25 3.98 8.79 -13.93
CA THR A 25 2.96 9.79 -13.56
C THR A 25 3.52 10.85 -12.61
N TYR A 26 3.09 12.10 -12.78
CA TYR A 26 3.44 13.24 -11.92
C TYR A 26 2.53 13.31 -10.68
N ALA A 27 3.10 13.54 -9.49
CA ALA A 27 2.38 13.71 -8.23
C ALA A 27 3.09 14.71 -7.30
N ILE A 28 2.34 15.41 -6.44
CA ILE A 28 2.89 16.47 -5.57
C ILE A 28 3.82 15.87 -4.50
N GLN A 29 3.56 14.62 -4.09
CA GLN A 29 4.39 13.83 -3.17
C GLN A 29 4.22 12.35 -3.53
N ILE A 30 5.22 11.72 -4.17
CA ILE A 30 5.09 10.30 -4.59
C ILE A 30 4.90 9.38 -3.38
N THR A 31 5.48 9.73 -2.23
CA THR A 31 5.42 8.94 -0.99
C THR A 31 4.00 8.79 -0.45
N ASP A 32 3.16 9.82 -0.58
CA ASP A 32 1.86 9.87 0.12
C ASP A 32 0.64 9.98 -0.81
N SER A 33 0.79 10.60 -1.98
CA SER A 33 -0.34 10.95 -2.86
C SER A 33 -0.44 10.13 -4.14
N HIS A 34 0.55 9.28 -4.41
CA HIS A 34 0.66 8.57 -5.69
C HIS A 34 0.55 7.05 -5.56
N TYR A 35 -0.34 6.47 -6.37
CA TYR A 35 -0.54 5.03 -6.49
C TYR A 35 -0.17 4.59 -7.91
N CYS A 36 0.96 3.88 -8.08
CA CYS A 36 1.39 3.37 -9.38
C CYS A 36 0.59 2.07 -9.69
N GLU A 37 -0.55 2.17 -10.39
CA GLU A 37 -1.44 1.02 -10.74
C GLU A 37 -0.72 -0.09 -11.53
N ALA A 38 0.30 0.27 -12.32
CA ALA A 38 1.00 -0.63 -13.25
C ALA A 38 1.81 -1.77 -12.59
N HIS A 39 1.92 -1.82 -11.25
CA HIS A 39 2.66 -2.85 -10.52
C HIS A 39 1.78 -3.83 -9.73
N PHE A 40 0.46 -3.68 -9.79
CA PHE A 40 -0.45 -4.68 -9.24
C PHE A 40 -0.62 -5.77 -10.29
N GLU A 41 0.36 -6.68 -10.38
CA GLU A 41 0.05 -8.01 -10.87
C GLU A 41 -0.96 -8.61 -9.90
N THR A 42 -2.18 -8.83 -10.38
CA THR A 42 -3.34 -9.38 -9.65
C THR A 42 -3.14 -10.83 -9.20
N THR A 43 -1.92 -11.34 -9.22
CA THR A 43 -1.57 -12.68 -8.78
C THR A 43 -0.07 -12.66 -8.49
N LEU A 44 0.28 -12.61 -7.21
CA LEU A 44 1.67 -12.80 -6.79
C LEU A 44 2.10 -14.22 -7.15
N THR A 45 3.27 -14.33 -7.78
CA THR A 45 3.92 -15.64 -7.86
C THR A 45 4.30 -16.12 -6.46
N ASP A 46 4.39 -17.44 -6.25
CA ASP A 46 4.83 -17.99 -4.96
C ASP A 46 6.23 -17.49 -4.57
N ALA A 47 7.09 -17.25 -5.55
CA ALA A 47 8.42 -16.68 -5.32
C ALA A 47 8.34 -15.25 -4.76
N GLU A 48 7.52 -14.38 -5.35
CA GLU A 48 7.34 -13.01 -4.86
C GLU A 48 6.65 -12.98 -3.50
N ARG A 49 5.67 -13.84 -3.28
CA ARG A 49 5.00 -14.01 -1.99
C ARG A 49 5.99 -14.37 -0.88
N HIS A 50 6.82 -15.39 -1.09
CA HIS A 50 7.87 -15.77 -0.14
C HIS A 50 8.89 -14.65 0.08
N GLN A 51 9.30 -13.94 -0.99
CA GLN A 51 10.21 -12.80 -0.86
C GLN A 51 9.62 -11.69 0.00
N ARG A 52 8.33 -11.37 -0.17
CA ARG A 52 7.64 -10.35 0.61
C ARG A 52 7.50 -10.76 2.08
N ILE A 53 7.14 -12.02 2.34
CA ILE A 53 7.07 -12.56 3.71
C ILE A 53 8.45 -12.50 4.38
N ALA A 54 9.50 -12.96 3.70
CA ALA A 54 10.86 -12.96 4.25
C ALA A 54 11.46 -11.56 4.46
N ALA A 55 10.96 -10.56 3.72
CA ALA A 55 11.41 -9.17 3.83
C ALA A 55 10.60 -8.34 4.83
N ASP A 56 9.54 -8.89 5.42
CA ASP A 56 8.71 -8.18 6.40
C ASP A 56 9.47 -7.96 7.72
N PRO A 57 9.82 -6.70 8.08
CA PRO A 57 10.67 -6.44 9.23
C PRO A 57 9.89 -6.36 10.55
N TYR A 58 8.56 -6.45 10.50
CA TYR A 58 7.70 -6.09 11.63
C TYR A 58 7.41 -7.27 12.58
N PRO A 59 7.10 -7.00 13.87
CA PRO A 59 6.99 -8.04 14.90
C PRO A 59 5.96 -9.14 14.61
N ALA A 60 6.35 -10.41 14.73
CA ALA A 60 5.53 -11.55 14.33
C ALA A 60 4.19 -11.68 15.11
N ASP A 61 4.11 -11.11 16.30
CA ASP A 61 2.97 -11.19 17.23
C ASP A 61 1.92 -10.07 17.04
N GLU A 62 2.18 -9.07 16.19
CA GLU A 62 1.20 -8.01 15.90
C GLU A 62 0.02 -8.54 15.08
N MET A 63 -1.15 -7.96 15.32
CA MET A 63 -2.39 -8.32 14.61
C MET A 63 -2.44 -7.66 13.24
N VAL A 64 -2.89 -8.43 12.25
CA VAL A 64 -3.12 -8.01 10.87
C VAL A 64 -4.49 -8.52 10.41
N ALA A 65 -5.12 -7.80 9.48
CA ALA A 65 -6.40 -8.20 8.91
C ALA A 65 -6.23 -8.91 7.56
N ILE A 66 -6.98 -9.99 7.36
CA ILE A 66 -7.18 -10.62 6.05
C ILE A 66 -8.50 -10.08 5.47
N VAL A 67 -8.45 -9.57 4.26
CA VAL A 67 -9.61 -8.93 3.63
C VAL A 67 -10.02 -9.68 2.36
N ASP A 68 -11.31 -9.94 2.18
CA ASP A 68 -11.85 -10.54 0.94
C ASP A 68 -11.84 -9.49 -0.18
N GLN A 69 -10.79 -9.52 -1.01
CA GLN A 69 -10.75 -8.71 -2.21
C GLN A 69 -11.31 -9.53 -3.37
N GLN A 70 -12.60 -9.32 -3.71
CA GLN A 70 -13.16 -9.83 -4.96
C GLN A 70 -12.37 -9.22 -6.13
N ALA A 71 -11.49 -10.05 -6.71
CA ALA A 71 -10.53 -9.81 -7.79
C ALA A 71 -9.10 -9.47 -7.34
N GLY A 72 -8.19 -10.44 -7.56
CA GLY A 72 -6.77 -10.22 -7.77
C GLY A 72 -5.88 -10.10 -6.53
N ASP A 73 -6.30 -9.33 -5.54
CA ASP A 73 -5.45 -8.99 -4.39
C ASP A 73 -5.67 -9.89 -3.16
N ALA A 74 -6.46 -10.97 -3.31
CA ALA A 74 -7.02 -11.82 -2.24
C ALA A 74 -6.02 -12.59 -1.33
N PHE A 75 -4.73 -12.29 -1.37
CA PHE A 75 -3.69 -12.98 -0.62
C PHE A 75 -2.74 -12.06 0.15
N ALA A 76 -3.16 -10.82 0.41
CA ALA A 76 -2.41 -9.93 1.30
C ALA A 76 -3.05 -9.85 2.70
N TYR A 77 -2.22 -9.72 3.73
CA TYR A 77 -2.66 -9.21 5.03
C TYR A 77 -2.39 -7.70 5.12
N HIS A 78 -3.22 -7.01 5.89
CA HIS A 78 -3.20 -5.56 6.04
C HIS A 78 -2.76 -5.17 7.45
N GLU A 79 -1.81 -4.23 7.51
CA GLU A 79 -1.45 -3.57 8.77
C GLU A 79 -2.65 -2.79 9.31
N LEU A 80 -2.77 -2.74 10.63
CA LEU A 80 -3.84 -2.04 11.33
C LEU A 80 -3.31 -0.74 11.97
N ASP A 81 -4.17 0.26 12.09
CA ASP A 81 -3.92 1.43 12.94
C ASP A 81 -4.39 1.22 14.38
N GLU A 82 -4.32 2.28 15.19
CA GLU A 82 -4.72 2.28 16.60
C GLU A 82 -6.21 1.98 16.80
N ASP A 83 -7.04 2.21 15.78
CA ASP A 83 -8.48 1.96 15.80
C ASP A 83 -8.83 0.53 15.28
N ASN A 84 -7.82 -0.28 14.96
CA ASN A 84 -7.92 -1.59 14.30
C ASN A 84 -8.51 -1.53 12.89
N GLU A 85 -8.30 -0.42 12.18
CA GLU A 85 -8.66 -0.30 10.77
C GLU A 85 -7.43 -0.52 9.87
N PRO A 86 -7.58 -1.10 8.67
CA PRO A 86 -6.49 -1.24 7.72
C PRO A 86 -5.83 0.12 7.40
N LEU A 87 -4.49 0.19 7.44
CA LEU A 87 -3.74 1.42 7.11
C LEU A 87 -4.01 1.95 5.69
N CYS A 88 -4.36 1.05 4.77
CA CYS A 88 -4.73 1.43 3.42
C CYS A 88 -6.24 1.64 3.27
N THR A 89 -6.63 2.45 2.29
CA THR A 89 -8.03 2.78 1.98
C THR A 89 -8.87 1.61 1.44
N LEU A 90 -8.41 0.37 1.59
CA LEU A 90 -9.23 -0.82 1.37
C LEU A 90 -10.18 -0.96 2.57
N HIS A 91 -11.14 -0.05 2.62
CA HIS A 91 -12.29 -0.18 3.49
C HIS A 91 -13.16 -1.27 2.87
N THR A 92 -13.04 -2.49 3.38
CA THR A 92 -14.12 -3.46 3.23
C THR A 92 -14.86 -3.46 4.56
N ASP A 93 -16.20 -3.46 4.49
CA ASP A 93 -17.03 -3.57 5.70
C ASP A 93 -16.97 -4.99 6.32
N ASN A 94 -16.10 -5.88 5.81
CA ASN A 94 -15.98 -7.27 6.20
C ASN A 94 -14.51 -7.74 6.09
N PRO A 95 -13.66 -7.54 7.11
CA PRO A 95 -12.48 -8.37 7.26
C PRO A 95 -12.91 -9.85 7.34
N LEU A 96 -12.22 -10.72 6.62
CA LEU A 96 -12.45 -12.16 6.67
C LEU A 96 -12.01 -12.74 8.00
N ASP A 97 -10.90 -12.21 8.54
CA ASP A 97 -10.26 -12.69 9.76
C ASP A 97 -9.20 -11.70 10.28
N ASP A 98 -9.00 -11.68 11.59
CA ASP A 98 -7.90 -10.97 12.26
C ASP A 98 -7.00 -12.00 12.94
N ARG A 99 -5.68 -11.91 12.71
CA ARG A 99 -4.71 -12.87 13.27
C ARG A 99 -3.35 -12.25 13.46
N THR A 100 -2.48 -12.94 14.19
CA THR A 100 -1.07 -12.58 14.28
C THR A 100 -0.42 -12.59 12.89
N ARG A 101 0.51 -11.68 12.64
CA ARG A 101 1.35 -11.62 11.44
C ARG A 101 1.98 -12.98 11.12
N GLU A 102 2.55 -13.67 12.11
CA GLU A 102 3.12 -15.02 11.93
C GLU A 102 2.09 -15.99 11.34
N GLY A 103 0.89 -16.07 11.95
CA GLY A 103 -0.19 -16.91 11.45
C GLY A 103 -0.72 -16.52 10.05
N ALA A 104 -0.58 -15.25 9.64
CA ALA A 104 -0.89 -14.85 8.27
C ALA A 104 0.22 -15.30 7.29
N GLN A 105 1.48 -15.15 7.68
CA GLN A 105 2.64 -15.56 6.90
C GLN A 105 2.70 -17.10 6.73
N ASP A 106 2.38 -17.87 7.77
CA ASP A 106 2.28 -19.34 7.74
C ASP A 106 1.24 -19.81 6.71
N ASP A 107 0.10 -19.13 6.65
CA ASP A 107 -0.96 -19.38 5.68
C ASP A 107 -0.69 -18.76 4.30
N GLN A 108 0.53 -18.29 4.06
CA GLN A 108 0.98 -17.78 2.76
C GLN A 108 0.25 -16.50 2.33
N TYR A 109 -0.20 -15.67 3.29
CA TYR A 109 -0.57 -14.29 3.00
C TYR A 109 0.70 -13.43 2.99
N ALA A 110 0.91 -12.68 1.91
CA ALA A 110 2.01 -11.72 1.84
C ALA A 110 1.62 -10.39 2.51
N PRO A 111 2.57 -9.57 2.98
CA PRO A 111 2.23 -8.23 3.44
C PRO A 111 1.64 -7.38 2.31
N CYS A 112 0.62 -6.59 2.65
CA CYS A 112 0.14 -5.51 1.79
C CYS A 112 1.24 -4.46 1.64
N GLN A 113 1.86 -4.37 0.46
CA GLN A 113 2.95 -3.41 0.20
C GLN A 113 2.55 -1.96 0.48
N ARG A 114 1.29 -1.60 0.26
CA ARG A 114 0.79 -0.25 0.55
C ARG A 114 0.76 0.02 2.05
N CYS A 115 0.27 -0.93 2.84
CA CYS A 115 0.26 -0.83 4.30
C CYS A 115 1.68 -0.73 4.87
N GLN A 116 2.61 -1.58 4.39
CA GLN A 116 4.01 -1.51 4.82
C GLN A 116 4.64 -0.14 4.49
N ARG A 117 4.42 0.42 3.30
CA ARG A 117 4.93 1.76 2.96
C ARG A 117 4.37 2.84 3.89
N PHE A 118 3.07 2.81 4.17
CA PHE A 118 2.48 3.77 5.11
C PHE A 118 3.07 3.65 6.51
N ARG A 119 3.30 2.43 6.99
CA ARG A 119 3.96 2.20 8.27
C ARG A 119 5.41 2.69 8.27
N GLN A 120 6.18 2.39 7.23
CA GLN A 120 7.56 2.86 7.07
C GLN A 120 7.65 4.39 7.11
N ASN A 121 6.76 5.09 6.41
CA ASN A 121 6.72 6.56 6.43
C ASN A 121 6.39 7.07 7.85
N ARG A 122 5.35 6.51 8.49
CA ARG A 122 4.95 6.90 9.86
C ARG A 122 6.05 6.68 10.89
N GLU A 123 6.83 5.60 10.78
CA GLU A 123 7.95 5.31 11.69
C GLU A 123 9.20 6.13 11.36
N ALA A 124 9.39 6.57 10.12
CA ALA A 124 10.51 7.42 9.71
C ALA A 124 10.33 8.90 10.10
N ASP A 125 9.09 9.36 10.25
CA ASP A 125 8.75 10.72 10.70
C ASP A 125 8.76 10.91 12.23
N GLN A 126 9.13 9.87 13.00
CA GLN A 126 9.25 9.86 14.47
C GLN A 126 10.70 9.96 14.94
#